data_AF-R2NZU7-F1
#
_entry.id   AF-R2NZU7-F1
#
_cell.length_a   1.000
_cell.length_b   1.000
_cell.length_c   1.000
_cell.angle_alpha   90.00
_cell.angle_beta   90.00
_cell.angle_gamma   90.00
#
_symmetry.space_group_name_H-M   'P 1'
#
loop_
_entity.id
_entity.type
_entity.pdbx_description
1 polymer ?
#
loop_
_entity_poly.entity_id
_entity_poly.type
_entity_poly.pdbx_seq_one_letter_code
_entity_poly.pdbx_strand_id
1 'polypeptide(L)'
;MIRILLFLLALVLLICSYYLIKKPQGLLVLFSKESKDESRSFLRQFGYVYALLGIVSIVVGIINQRTYSMMYLVILLVVAAIFALLMGSKTKKG
;
A
#
# COMPACT_ATOMS: atom_id res chain seq x y z
N MET A 1 -20.82 -2.46 -11.00
CA MET A 1 -19.53 -2.90 -11.56
C MET A 1 -18.32 -2.32 -10.81
N ILE A 2 -18.23 -1.00 -10.55
CA ILE A 2 -17.11 -0.38 -9.79
C ILE A 2 -16.89 -0.97 -8.37
N ARG A 3 -17.96 -1.44 -7.71
CA ARG A 3 -17.85 -2.14 -6.40
C ARG A 3 -16.92 -3.34 -6.41
N ILE A 4 -16.93 -4.16 -7.47
CA ILE A 4 -16.05 -5.33 -7.59
C ILE A 4 -14.60 -4.87 -7.70
N LEU A 5 -14.35 -3.77 -8.41
CA LEU A 5 -13.02 -3.19 -8.53
C LEU A 5 -12.50 -2.67 -7.18
N LEU A 6 -13.34 -2.00 -6.39
CA LEU A 6 -12.97 -1.57 -5.03
C LEU A 6 -12.75 -2.74 -4.08
N PHE A 7 -13.53 -3.81 -4.20
CA PHE A 7 -13.36 -5.01 -3.38
C PHE A 7 -12.07 -5.75 -3.73
N LEU A 8 -11.76 -5.86 -5.03
CA LEU A 8 -10.48 -6.38 -5.51
C LEU A 8 -9.31 -5.51 -4.99
N LEU A 9 -9.47 -4.19 -5.04
CA LEU A 9 -8.47 -3.25 -4.55
C LEU A 9 -8.24 -3.38 -3.04
N ALA A 10 -9.31 -3.52 -2.24
CA ALA A 10 -9.22 -3.79 -0.81
C ALA A 10 -8.41 -5.07 -0.54
N LEU A 11 -8.65 -6.11 -1.33
CA LEU A 11 -7.96 -7.39 -1.22
C LEU A 11 -6.48 -7.25 -1.60
N VAL A 12 -6.16 -6.52 -2.68
CA VAL A 12 -4.78 -6.20 -3.06
C VAL A 12 -4.08 -5.37 -1.98
N LEU A 13 -4.73 -4.33 -1.43
CA LEU A 13 -4.18 -3.49 -0.35
C LEU A 13 -3.88 -4.31 0.90
N LEU A 14 -4.78 -5.24 1.28
CA LEU A 14 -4.60 -6.14 2.41
C LEU A 14 -3.45 -7.13 2.16
N ILE A 15 -3.34 -7.68 0.95
CA ILE A 15 -2.20 -8.54 0.57
C ILE A 15 -0.90 -7.72 0.62
N CYS A 16 -0.86 -6.52 0.06
CA CYS A 16 0.29 -5.62 0.12
C CYS A 16 0.67 -5.30 1.56
N SER A 17 -0.30 -4.93 2.40
CA SER A 17 -0.10 -4.66 3.83
C SER A 17 0.47 -5.90 4.55
N TYR A 18 -0.11 -7.07 4.31
CA TYR A 18 0.33 -8.33 4.89
C TYR A 18 1.76 -8.70 4.44
N TYR A 19 2.08 -8.50 3.16
CA TYR A 19 3.42 -8.76 2.63
C TYR A 19 4.46 -7.81 3.23
N LEU A 20 4.14 -6.52 3.32
CA LEU A 20 4.99 -5.48 3.93
C LEU A 20 5.26 -5.75 5.42
N ILE A 21 4.25 -6.23 6.16
CA ILE A 21 4.34 -6.45 7.61
C ILE A 21 4.99 -7.79 7.95
N LYS A 22 4.59 -8.88 7.27
CA LYS A 22 4.93 -10.25 7.69
C LYS A 22 6.17 -10.82 7.01
N LYS A 23 6.55 -10.31 5.81
CA LYS A 23 7.82 -10.65 5.15
C LYS A 23 8.62 -9.40 4.80
N PRO A 24 9.13 -8.64 5.80
CA PRO A 24 10.13 -7.63 5.48
C PRO A 24 11.42 -8.30 4.96
N GLN A 25 11.68 -9.57 5.28
CA GLN A 25 12.94 -10.28 5.00
C GLN A 25 13.23 -10.55 3.51
N GLY A 26 12.20 -10.79 2.69
CA GLY A 26 12.38 -11.00 1.25
C GLY A 26 12.72 -9.71 0.51
N LEU A 27 12.24 -8.57 1.02
CA LEU A 27 12.57 -7.25 0.50
C LEU A 27 13.88 -6.72 1.12
N LEU A 28 14.13 -6.97 2.41
CA LEU A 28 15.36 -6.63 3.15
C LEU A 28 16.61 -7.38 2.66
N VAL A 29 16.48 -8.39 1.80
CA VAL A 29 17.62 -8.96 1.04
C VAL A 29 18.11 -7.98 -0.03
N LEU A 30 17.23 -7.16 -0.61
CA LEU A 30 17.61 -6.07 -1.52
C LEU A 30 18.14 -4.83 -0.80
N PHE A 31 18.16 -4.79 0.53
CA PHE A 31 18.65 -3.66 1.32
C PHE A 31 19.90 -4.03 2.12
N SER A 32 20.95 -3.23 1.94
CA SER A 32 22.23 -3.38 2.66
C SER A 32 22.06 -3.35 4.18
N LYS A 33 22.94 -4.11 4.87
CA LYS A 33 22.85 -4.50 6.29
C LYS A 33 22.71 -3.31 7.27
N GLU A 34 23.15 -2.11 6.89
CA GLU A 34 23.06 -0.87 7.68
C GLU A 34 21.68 -0.19 7.68
N SER A 35 20.87 -0.37 6.62
CA SER A 35 19.58 0.34 6.45
C SER A 35 18.36 -0.56 6.68
N LYS A 36 18.57 -1.69 7.37
CA LYS A 36 17.52 -2.68 7.64
C LYS A 36 16.45 -2.18 8.60
N ASP A 37 16.82 -1.49 9.69
CA ASP A 37 15.83 -0.99 10.66
C ASP A 37 14.97 0.14 10.08
N GLU A 38 15.57 1.06 9.34
CA GLU A 38 14.84 2.17 8.73
C GLU A 38 13.91 1.69 7.62
N SER A 39 14.35 0.75 6.79
CA SER A 39 13.52 0.14 5.73
C SER A 39 12.39 -0.70 6.31
N ARG A 40 12.63 -1.39 7.43
CA ARG A 40 11.61 -2.18 8.15
C ARG A 40 10.55 -1.29 8.80
N SER A 41 10.95 -0.15 9.37
CA SER A 41 10.02 0.86 9.88
C SER A 41 9.16 1.45 8.74
N PHE A 42 9.78 1.76 7.60
CA PHE A 42 9.08 2.25 6.41
C PHE A 42 8.02 1.27 5.89
N LEU A 43 8.37 -0.01 5.72
CA LEU A 43 7.42 -1.03 5.25
C LEU A 43 6.27 -1.23 6.25
N ARG A 44 6.55 -1.15 7.56
CA ARG A 44 5.52 -1.29 8.59
C ARG A 44 4.57 -0.10 8.61
N GLN A 45 5.09 1.13 8.44
CA GLN A 45 4.29 2.35 8.37
C GLN A 45 3.41 2.36 7.11
N PHE A 46 3.97 2.00 5.95
CA PHE A 46 3.17 1.84 4.73
C PHE A 46 2.15 0.72 4.84
N GLY A 47 2.48 -0.40 5.49
CA GLY A 47 1.52 -1.47 5.77
C GLY A 47 0.30 -0.98 6.55
N TYR A 48 0.50 -0.12 7.56
CA TYR A 48 -0.59 0.49 8.32
C TYR A 48 -1.43 1.45 7.46
N VAL A 49 -0.79 2.29 6.65
CA VAL A 49 -1.47 3.21 5.71
C VAL A 49 -2.32 2.43 4.70
N TYR A 50 -1.76 1.36 4.13
CA TYR A 50 -2.47 0.49 3.19
C TYR A 50 -3.64 -0.27 3.85
N ALA A 51 -3.51 -0.66 5.12
CA ALA A 51 -4.61 -1.27 5.87
C ALA A 51 -5.75 -0.26 6.12
N LEU A 52 -5.41 0.97 6.51
CA LEU A 52 -6.36 2.07 6.67
C LEU A 52 -7.10 2.36 5.37
N LEU A 53 -6.36 2.48 4.25
CA LEU A 53 -6.96 2.63 2.92
C LEU A 53 -7.85 1.43 2.56
N GLY A 54 -7.44 0.21 2.87
CA GLY A 54 -8.27 -0.99 2.68
C GLY A 54 -9.63 -0.88 3.37
N ILE A 55 -9.67 -0.43 4.62
CA ILE A 55 -10.93 -0.23 5.36
C ILE A 55 -11.76 0.89 4.72
N VAL A 56 -11.14 2.02 4.37
CA VAL A 56 -11.81 3.15 3.71
C VAL A 56 -12.44 2.71 2.38
N SER A 57 -11.75 1.86 1.59
CA SER A 57 -12.27 1.37 0.32
C SER A 57 -13.56 0.54 0.48
N ILE A 58 -13.72 -0.19 1.59
CA ILE A 58 -14.95 -0.93 1.91
C ILE A 58 -16.10 0.05 2.17
N VAL A 59 -15.86 1.08 2.98
CA VAL A 59 -16.87 2.13 3.27
C VAL A 59 -17.28 2.86 2.00
N VAL A 60 -16.32 3.26 1.16
CA VAL A 60 -16.57 3.92 -0.12
C VAL A 60 -17.33 3.01 -1.09
N GLY A 61 -17.05 1.71 -1.09
CA GLY A 61 -17.78 0.71 -1.88
C GLY A 61 -19.24 0.54 -1.48
N ILE A 62 -19.55 0.69 -0.19
CA ILE A 62 -20.92 0.60 0.35
C ILE A 62 -21.75 1.84 -0.04
N ILE A 63 -21.18 3.05 0.06
CA ILE A 63 -21.85 4.34 -0.24
C ILE A 63 -22.37 4.40 -1.70
N ASN A 64 -21.87 3.56 -2.62
CA ASN A 64 -22.34 3.39 -4.01
C ASN A 64 -22.36 4.66 -4.87
N GLN A 65 -21.72 5.73 -4.42
CA GLN A 65 -21.61 6.95 -5.19
C GLN A 65 -20.42 6.88 -6.15
N ARG A 66 -20.70 7.01 -7.45
CA ARG A 66 -19.70 6.87 -8.52
C ARG A 66 -18.59 7.92 -8.39
N THR A 67 -18.92 9.15 -8.00
CA THR A 67 -17.97 10.25 -7.86
C THR A 67 -16.97 10.00 -6.73
N TYR A 68 -17.43 9.55 -5.56
CA TYR A 68 -16.56 9.23 -4.42
C TYR A 68 -15.63 8.05 -4.72
N SER A 69 -16.11 7.03 -5.42
CA SER A 69 -15.26 5.90 -5.85
C SER A 69 -14.13 6.33 -6.78
N MET A 70 -14.42 7.18 -7.77
CA MET A 70 -13.41 7.69 -8.71
C MET A 70 -12.36 8.54 -7.98
N MET A 71 -12.79 9.45 -7.11
CA MET A 71 -11.87 10.30 -6.36
C MET A 71 -10.98 9.48 -5.42
N TYR A 72 -11.56 8.46 -4.78
CA TYR A 72 -10.81 7.52 -3.94
C TYR A 72 -9.75 6.75 -4.73
N LEU A 73 -10.08 6.26 -5.94
CA LEU A 73 -9.13 5.57 -6.80
C LEU A 73 -7.94 6.45 -7.19
N VAL A 74 -8.18 7.73 -7.50
CA VAL A 74 -7.11 8.68 -7.83
C VAL A 74 -6.18 8.89 -6.64
N ILE A 75 -6.74 9.13 -5.44
CA ILE A 75 -5.94 9.30 -4.21
C ILE A 75 -5.10 8.05 -3.94
N LEU A 76 -5.71 6.87 -4.08
CA LEU A 76 -5.02 5.61 -3.86
C LEU A 76 -3.88 5.40 -4.86
N LEU A 77 -4.07 5.78 -6.11
CA LEU A 77 -3.04 5.69 -7.15
C LEU A 77 -1.86 6.63 -6.86
N VAL A 78 -2.14 7.83 -6.36
CA VAL A 78 -1.10 8.77 -5.89
C VAL A 78 -0.32 8.19 -4.73
N VAL A 79 -1.01 7.63 -3.71
CA VAL A 79 -0.35 6.98 -2.57
C VAL A 79 0.51 5.79 -3.02
N ALA A 80 0.01 4.99 -3.96
CA ALA A 80 0.76 3.86 -4.51
C ALA A 80 1.99 4.30 -5.32
N ALA A 81 1.88 5.39 -6.08
CA ALA A 81 3.01 5.97 -6.80
C ALA A 81 4.07 6.51 -5.84
N ILE A 82 3.66 7.21 -4.78
CA ILE A 82 4.58 7.69 -3.73
C ILE A 82 5.28 6.51 -3.07
N PHE A 83 4.55 5.44 -2.74
CA PHE A 83 5.13 4.22 -2.20
C PHE A 83 6.18 3.59 -3.13
N ALA A 84 5.85 3.44 -4.42
CA ALA A 84 6.76 2.88 -5.42
C ALA A 84 8.03 3.73 -5.58
N LEU A 85 7.89 5.07 -5.61
CA LEU A 85 9.01 6.00 -5.70
C LEU A 85 9.90 5.94 -4.45
N LEU A 86 9.31 5.95 -3.25
CA LEU A 86 10.09 5.84 -2.01
C LEU A 86 10.79 4.48 -1.91
N MET A 87 10.09 3.39 -2.23
CA MET A 87 10.66 2.04 -2.25
C MET A 87 11.84 1.95 -3.22
N GLY A 88 11.68 2.45 -4.45
CA GLY A 88 12.74 2.49 -5.45
C GLY A 88 13.92 3.37 -5.04
N SER A 89 13.66 4.53 -4.42
CA SER A 89 14.71 5.44 -3.94
C SER A 89 15.54 4.85 -2.80
N LYS A 90 14.91 4.08 -1.90
CA LYS A 90 15.64 3.39 -0.84
C LYS A 90 16.44 2.21 -1.38
N THR A 91 15.92 1.45 -2.36
CA THR A 91 16.63 0.30 -2.97
C THR A 91 17.87 0.74 -3.76
N LYS A 92 17.86 1.92 -4.40
CA LYS A 92 18.96 2.41 -5.23
C LYS A 92 20.22 2.87 -4.45
N LYS A 93 20.15 2.92 -3.12
CA LYS A 93 21.27 3.27 -2.23
C LYS A 93 22.04 2.04 -1.69
N GLY A 94 21.68 0.84 -2.16
CA GLY A 94 22.36 -0.43 -1.85
C GLY A 94 23.49 -0.75 -2.81
#